data_AF-N9Y1A3-F1
#
_entry.id   AF-N9Y1A3-F1
#
_cell.length_a   1.000
_cell.length_b   1.000
_cell.length_c   1.000
_cell.angle_alpha   90.00
_cell.angle_beta   90.00
_cell.angle_gamma   90.00
#
_symmetry.space_group_name_H-M   'P 1'
#
loop_
_entity.id
_entity.type
_entity.pdbx_description
1 polymer ?
#
loop_
_entity_poly.entity_id
_entity_poly.type
_entity_poly.pdbx_seq_one_letter_code
_entity_poly.pdbx_strand_id
1 'polypeptide(L)'
;MDIKEIKELIELINSSDIAYLEIETNDGRIKMDKSLTRNLVSDNSSKSVTYIEEKEEIKRNENKKESAKELVEEIEKDKETFNKLEGIIITSPMVGTFYSASSPDSDPFVKIGDKVKSGDILCIIEAMKLMNEIESEFNGEVIEVLVKDGDMVEYGTPIFKIKEVK
;
A
#
# COMPACT_ATOMS: atom_id res chain seq x y z
N MET A 1 2.07 24.43 14.17
CA MET A 1 1.06 24.23 13.10
C MET A 1 -0.37 24.39 13.63
N ASP A 2 -1.22 25.17 12.96
CA ASP A 2 -2.65 25.36 13.31
C ASP A 2 -3.53 24.30 12.62
N ILE A 3 -4.53 23.76 13.34
CA ILE A 3 -5.50 22.78 12.83
C ILE A 3 -6.31 23.33 11.64
N LYS A 4 -6.56 24.64 11.58
CA LYS A 4 -7.28 25.26 10.46
C LYS A 4 -6.48 25.20 9.16
N GLU A 5 -5.18 25.49 9.23
CA GLU A 5 -4.27 25.45 8.07
C GLU A 5 -4.14 24.03 7.52
N ILE A 6 -4.11 23.02 8.39
CA ILE A 6 -4.07 21.61 7.99
C ILE A 6 -5.34 21.20 7.23
N LYS A 7 -6.52 21.70 7.65
CA LYS A 7 -7.79 21.41 6.95
C LYS A 7 -7.83 22.03 5.56
N GLU A 8 -7.42 23.30 5.42
CA GLU A 8 -7.33 23.96 4.12
C GLU A 8 -6.34 23.22 3.19
N LEU A 9 -5.20 22.77 3.73
CA LEU A 9 -4.23 21.98 2.99
C LEU A 9 -4.82 20.65 2.49
N ILE A 10 -5.57 19.93 3.33
CA ILE A 10 -6.26 18.69 2.95
C ILE A 10 -7.28 18.94 1.82
N GLU A 11 -8.08 20.00 1.91
CA GLU A 11 -9.06 20.34 0.87
C GLU A 11 -8.39 20.69 -0.46
N LEU A 12 -7.32 21.49 -0.42
CA LEU A 12 -6.55 21.84 -1.61
C LEU A 12 -5.95 20.59 -2.28
N ILE A 13 -5.36 19.68 -1.49
CA ILE A 13 -4.77 18.44 -2.03
C ILE A 13 -5.85 17.53 -2.62
N ASN A 14 -7.02 17.44 -1.98
CA ASN A 14 -8.15 16.67 -2.51
C ASN A 14 -8.66 17.21 -3.85
N SER A 15 -8.62 18.53 -4.05
CA SER A 15 -8.97 19.15 -5.35
C SER A 15 -7.87 19.04 -6.42
N SER A 16 -6.64 18.71 -6.02
CA SER A 16 -5.48 18.63 -6.91
C SER A 16 -5.24 17.23 -7.49
N ASP A 17 -4.43 17.16 -8.54
CA ASP A 17 -3.94 15.92 -9.14
C ASP A 17 -2.70 15.34 -8.46
N ILE A 18 -2.35 15.79 -7.26
CA ILE A 18 -1.16 15.32 -6.54
C ILE A 18 -1.39 13.89 -6.01
N ALA A 19 -0.41 13.00 -6.21
CA ALA A 19 -0.44 11.63 -5.69
C ALA A 19 0.26 11.50 -4.33
N TYR A 20 1.35 12.24 -4.12
CA TYR A 20 2.12 12.22 -2.88
C TYR A 20 2.56 13.63 -2.51
N LEU A 21 2.49 13.97 -1.22
CA LEU A 21 3.00 15.22 -0.67
C LEU A 21 3.75 14.94 0.63
N GLU A 22 4.97 15.48 0.75
CA GLU A 22 5.74 15.51 1.99
C GLU A 22 6.23 16.92 2.26
N ILE A 23 5.94 17.43 3.46
CA ILE A 23 6.36 18.76 3.91
C ILE A 23 7.04 18.60 5.27
N GLU A 24 8.26 19.11 5.39
CA GLU A 24 8.99 19.18 6.65
C GLU A 24 9.11 20.64 7.09
N THR A 25 8.73 20.91 8.32
CA THR A 25 8.79 22.22 8.96
C THR A 25 9.55 22.11 10.27
N ASN A 26 9.95 23.25 10.85
CA ASN A 26 10.61 23.27 12.17
C ASN A 26 9.76 22.60 13.28
N ASP A 27 8.44 22.52 13.08
CA ASP A 27 7.48 21.95 14.03
C ASP A 27 7.13 20.47 13.74
N GLY A 28 7.68 19.86 12.67
CA GLY A 28 7.44 18.46 12.32
C GLY A 28 7.21 18.20 10.82
N ARG A 29 6.84 16.96 10.51
CA ARG A 29 6.70 16.42 9.15
C ARG A 29 5.26 16.01 8.85
N ILE A 30 4.73 16.44 7.70
CA ILE A 30 3.44 16.05 7.14
C ILE A 30 3.69 15.18 5.91
N LYS A 31 3.06 13.99 5.86
CA LYS A 31 3.02 13.11 4.70
C LYS A 31 1.58 12.85 4.29
N MET A 32 1.29 12.91 2.99
CA MET A 32 -0.02 12.61 2.41
C MET A 32 0.12 11.80 1.13
N ASP A 33 -0.59 10.68 1.03
CA ASP A 33 -0.60 9.80 -0.14
C ASP A 33 -2.04 9.57 -0.63
N LYS A 34 -2.33 10.03 -1.85
CA LYS A 34 -3.61 9.92 -2.56
C LYS A 34 -3.61 8.78 -3.59
N SER A 35 -2.50 8.05 -3.75
CA SER A 35 -2.42 6.92 -4.70
C SER A 35 -3.36 5.78 -4.32
N LEU A 36 -3.56 5.55 -3.01
CA LEU A 36 -4.51 4.55 -2.48
C LEU A 36 -5.98 4.88 -2.81
N THR A 37 -6.35 6.15 -2.93
CA THR A 37 -7.71 6.60 -3.25
C THR A 37 -7.92 6.87 -4.74
N ARG A 38 -6.85 7.07 -5.52
CA ARG A 38 -6.92 7.27 -6.98
C ARG A 38 -7.40 6.03 -7.72
N ASN A 39 -7.12 4.83 -7.20
CA ASN A 39 -7.59 3.57 -7.78
C ASN A 39 -9.06 3.23 -7.47
N LEU A 40 -9.77 4.02 -6.66
CA LEU A 40 -11.18 3.81 -6.35
C LEU A 40 -12.12 4.73 -7.14
N VAL A 41 -11.56 5.68 -7.90
CA VAL A 41 -12.31 6.57 -8.80
C VAL A 41 -11.56 6.70 -10.11
N SER A 42 -11.46 5.60 -10.85
CA SER A 42 -11.22 5.64 -12.28
C SER A 42 -11.89 4.44 -12.92
N ASP A 43 -12.81 4.79 -13.81
CA ASP A 43 -13.64 3.95 -14.63
C ASP A 43 -12.99 2.66 -15.13
N ASN A 44 -13.84 1.64 -15.16
CA ASN A 44 -13.85 0.59 -16.17
C ASN A 44 -13.31 1.12 -17.52
N SER A 45 -12.04 0.87 -17.78
CA SER A 45 -11.49 0.87 -19.14
C SER A 45 -10.49 -0.26 -19.25
N SER A 46 -11.04 -1.42 -19.62
CA SER A 46 -10.30 -2.47 -20.31
C SER A 46 -9.50 -1.83 -21.46
N LYS A 47 -8.18 -1.80 -21.36
CA LYS A 47 -7.30 -1.70 -22.54
C LYS A 47 -7.03 -3.11 -23.04
N SER A 48 -8.05 -3.68 -23.66
CA SER A 48 -7.93 -4.79 -24.60
C SER A 48 -7.47 -4.25 -25.96
N VAL A 49 -6.64 -5.07 -26.59
CA VAL A 49 -5.97 -4.89 -27.89
C VAL A 49 -6.95 -4.53 -29.01
N THR A 50 -6.53 -3.59 -29.85
CA THR A 50 -7.19 -3.11 -31.06
C THR A 50 -7.44 -4.23 -32.09
N TYR A 51 -8.71 -4.49 -32.40
CA TYR A 51 -9.18 -5.03 -33.67
C TYR A 51 -10.40 -4.22 -34.13
N ILE A 52 -10.50 -4.04 -35.45
CA ILE A 52 -11.30 -3.03 -36.16
C ILE A 52 -12.80 -3.38 -36.21
N GLU A 53 -13.61 -2.32 -36.04
CA GLU A 53 -15.01 -2.03 -36.39
C GLU A 53 -15.95 -3.15 -36.86
N GLU A 54 -17.11 -3.29 -36.20
CA GLU A 54 -18.42 -3.10 -36.84
C GLU A 54 -19.51 -2.69 -35.83
N LYS A 55 -20.50 -1.94 -36.32
CA LYS A 55 -21.55 -1.18 -35.62
C LYS A 55 -22.58 -2.05 -34.88
N GLU A 56 -23.14 -1.52 -33.77
CA GLU A 56 -24.57 -1.17 -33.64
C GLU A 56 -24.91 -0.49 -32.30
N GLU A 57 -25.94 0.37 -32.33
CA GLU A 57 -26.47 1.20 -31.23
C GLU A 57 -27.16 0.38 -30.12
N ILE A 58 -27.36 0.96 -28.91
CA ILE A 58 -28.67 1.17 -28.26
C ILE A 58 -28.54 1.82 -26.85
N LYS A 59 -29.14 3.02 -26.77
CA LYS A 59 -29.94 3.68 -25.71
C LYS A 59 -29.59 3.60 -24.20
N ARG A 60 -29.39 4.81 -23.69
CA ARG A 60 -29.56 5.37 -22.33
C ARG A 60 -30.78 4.83 -21.57
N ASN A 61 -30.63 4.55 -20.27
CA ASN A 61 -31.66 4.90 -19.29
C ASN A 61 -31.11 5.11 -17.87
N GLU A 62 -31.45 6.27 -17.30
CA GLU A 62 -31.21 6.69 -15.92
C GLU A 62 -32.36 6.17 -15.03
N ASN A 63 -32.05 5.63 -13.84
CA ASN A 63 -32.81 5.77 -12.58
C ASN A 63 -32.47 4.64 -11.57
N LYS A 64 -31.71 4.96 -10.52
CA LYS A 64 -31.96 4.43 -9.16
C LYS A 64 -31.16 5.20 -8.09
N LYS A 65 -31.59 6.44 -7.86
CA LYS A 65 -31.27 7.27 -6.68
C LYS A 65 -32.19 6.84 -5.54
N GLU A 66 -31.95 5.70 -4.89
CA GLU A 66 -32.62 5.40 -3.60
C GLU A 66 -32.02 4.27 -2.76
N SER A 67 -30.92 3.64 -3.18
CA SER A 67 -30.31 2.50 -2.46
C SER A 67 -28.97 2.85 -1.82
N ALA A 68 -28.75 4.11 -1.42
CA ALA A 68 -27.44 4.59 -0.94
C ALA A 68 -27.36 4.80 0.59
N LYS A 69 -28.39 4.45 1.35
CA LYS A 69 -28.42 4.68 2.81
C LYS A 69 -28.20 3.41 3.63
N GLU A 70 -28.62 2.24 3.13
CA GLU A 70 -28.36 0.94 3.79
C GLU A 70 -26.96 0.39 3.49
N LEU A 71 -26.35 0.76 2.36
CA LEU A 71 -24.99 0.33 2.00
C LEU A 71 -23.91 0.94 2.91
N VAL A 72 -24.17 2.05 3.60
CA VAL A 72 -23.13 2.81 4.32
C VAL A 72 -22.89 2.24 5.73
N GLU A 73 -23.91 1.70 6.39
CA GLU A 73 -23.76 1.07 7.72
C GLU A 73 -23.07 -0.31 7.66
N GLU A 74 -23.15 -1.01 6.53
CA GLU A 74 -22.43 -2.27 6.32
C GLU A 74 -20.95 -2.05 5.98
N ILE A 75 -20.61 -0.94 5.32
CA ILE A 75 -19.23 -0.59 4.92
C ILE A 75 -18.33 -0.21 6.11
N GLU A 76 -18.87 0.41 7.17
CA GLU A 76 -18.07 0.83 8.32
C GLU A 76 -17.73 -0.33 9.26
N LYS A 77 -18.63 -1.31 9.40
CA LYS A 77 -18.40 -2.50 10.23
C LYS A 77 -17.44 -3.49 9.58
N ASP A 78 -17.37 -3.49 8.24
CA ASP A 78 -16.46 -4.33 7.50
C ASP A 78 -15.03 -3.80 7.44
N LYS A 79 -14.75 -2.50 7.56
CA LYS A 79 -13.34 -2.02 7.52
C LYS A 79 -12.48 -2.43 8.72
N GLU A 80 -13.07 -2.54 9.92
CA GLU A 80 -12.37 -3.11 11.09
C GLU A 80 -12.30 -4.64 11.06
N THR A 81 -13.22 -5.30 10.34
CA THR A 81 -13.28 -6.77 10.23
C THR A 81 -12.42 -7.29 9.05
N PHE A 82 -12.26 -6.50 7.99
CA PHE A 82 -11.48 -6.81 6.78
C PHE A 82 -9.97 -6.73 7.06
N ASN A 83 -9.52 -5.73 7.84
CA ASN A 83 -8.14 -5.67 8.35
C ASN A 83 -7.82 -6.77 9.38
N LYS A 84 -8.85 -7.45 9.91
CA LYS A 84 -8.68 -8.55 10.88
C LYS A 84 -8.58 -9.92 10.20
N LEU A 85 -8.81 -10.00 8.88
CA LEU A 85 -8.88 -11.26 8.14
C LEU A 85 -7.85 -11.41 7.02
N GLU A 86 -7.14 -10.36 6.61
CA GLU A 86 -6.06 -10.45 5.62
C GLU A 86 -4.81 -9.69 6.10
N GLY A 87 -3.66 -10.35 6.17
CA GLY A 87 -2.47 -9.89 6.92
C GLY A 87 -1.93 -8.48 6.60
N ILE A 88 -1.12 -7.97 7.54
CA ILE A 88 -0.48 -6.65 7.56
C ILE A 88 0.62 -6.58 6.49
N ILE A 89 0.62 -5.50 5.70
CA ILE A 89 1.65 -5.25 4.68
C ILE A 89 2.83 -4.50 5.32
N ILE A 90 4.03 -5.04 5.17
CA ILE A 90 5.28 -4.36 5.48
C ILE A 90 5.83 -3.73 4.21
N THR A 91 6.23 -2.46 4.29
CA THR A 91 6.76 -1.68 3.15
C THR A 91 8.20 -1.26 3.37
N SER A 92 8.96 -1.03 2.30
CA SER A 92 10.31 -0.49 2.37
C SER A 92 10.31 0.93 2.96
N PRO A 93 11.13 1.23 3.99
CA PRO A 93 11.26 2.57 4.55
C PRO A 93 12.24 3.46 3.77
N MET A 94 12.89 2.94 2.72
CA MET A 94 13.92 3.65 1.96
C MET A 94 14.01 3.18 0.50
N VAL A 95 14.82 3.86 -0.30
CA VAL A 95 15.17 3.41 -1.65
C VAL A 95 16.43 2.56 -1.58
N GLY A 96 16.43 1.39 -2.21
CA GLY A 96 17.59 0.50 -2.22
C GLY A 96 17.35 -0.81 -2.94
N THR A 97 18.27 -1.76 -2.77
CA THR A 97 18.16 -3.12 -3.30
C THR A 97 17.72 -4.08 -2.21
N PHE A 98 16.66 -4.85 -2.44
CA PHE A 98 16.15 -5.85 -1.51
C PHE A 98 17.02 -7.12 -1.53
N TYR A 99 17.39 -7.61 -0.36
CA TYR A 99 18.01 -8.91 -0.18
C TYR A 99 17.30 -9.71 0.90
N SER A 100 16.94 -10.94 0.58
CA SER A 100 16.27 -11.88 1.45
C SER A 100 17.20 -12.53 2.47
N ALA A 101 18.52 -12.45 2.28
CA ALA A 101 19.54 -13.10 3.10
C ALA A 101 20.71 -12.16 3.44
N SER A 102 21.50 -12.53 4.46
CA SER A 102 22.68 -11.76 4.90
C SER A 102 23.85 -11.80 3.91
N SER A 103 23.88 -12.80 3.04
CA SER A 103 24.87 -12.98 1.97
C SER A 103 24.30 -13.87 0.86
N PRO A 104 24.88 -13.89 -0.35
CA PRO A 104 24.39 -14.70 -1.47
C PRO A 104 24.34 -16.22 -1.20
N ASP A 105 25.18 -16.71 -0.29
CA ASP A 105 25.27 -18.14 0.06
C ASP A 105 24.51 -18.49 1.35
N SER A 106 23.93 -17.49 2.02
CA SER A 106 23.16 -17.66 3.27
C SER A 106 21.71 -18.05 2.97
N ASP A 107 21.09 -18.76 3.90
CA ASP A 107 19.63 -18.93 3.90
C ASP A 107 18.92 -17.56 4.04
N PRO A 108 17.73 -17.40 3.45
CA PRO A 108 16.86 -16.26 3.71
C PRO A 108 16.58 -16.09 5.20
N PHE A 109 16.46 -14.84 5.66
CA PHE A 109 16.09 -14.52 7.04
C PHE A 109 14.73 -15.13 7.41
N VAL A 110 13.78 -15.08 6.47
CA VAL A 110 12.43 -15.65 6.63
C VAL A 110 11.93 -16.28 5.32
N LYS A 111 11.04 -17.27 5.46
CA LYS A 111 10.33 -17.95 4.37
C LYS A 111 8.82 -17.90 4.61
N ILE A 112 8.03 -18.11 3.57
CA ILE A 112 6.56 -18.17 3.69
C ILE A 112 6.18 -19.31 4.65
N GLY A 113 5.32 -19.01 5.63
CA GLY A 113 4.90 -19.90 6.71
C GLY A 113 5.76 -19.79 7.98
N ASP A 114 6.87 -19.04 7.96
CA ASP A 114 7.69 -18.85 9.15
C ASP A 114 6.99 -17.93 10.15
N LYS A 115 7.16 -18.25 11.44
CA LYS A 115 6.71 -17.40 12.54
C LYS A 115 7.82 -16.41 12.90
N VAL A 116 7.45 -15.14 12.99
CA VAL A 116 8.35 -14.04 13.34
C VAL A 116 7.86 -13.37 14.61
N LYS A 117 8.80 -12.80 15.37
CA LYS A 117 8.55 -11.96 16.52
C LYS A 117 8.91 -10.51 16.22
N SER A 118 8.35 -9.61 17.01
CA SER A 118 8.79 -8.21 17.01
C SER A 118 10.31 -8.15 17.27
N GLY A 119 11.04 -7.45 16.39
CA GLY A 119 12.50 -7.35 16.37
C GLY A 119 13.23 -8.42 15.53
N ASP A 120 12.55 -9.45 15.01
CA ASP A 120 13.19 -10.42 14.12
C ASP A 120 13.48 -9.77 12.75
N ILE A 121 14.67 -10.01 12.21
CA ILE A 121 15.07 -9.50 10.89
C ILE A 121 14.30 -10.24 9.79
N LEU A 122 13.72 -9.49 8.86
CA LEU A 122 12.95 -10.00 7.73
C LEU A 122 13.76 -9.98 6.42
N CYS A 123 14.53 -8.92 6.20
CA CYS A 123 15.34 -8.73 5.00
C CYS A 123 16.40 -7.65 5.24
N ILE A 124 17.26 -7.43 4.23
CA ILE A 124 18.16 -6.29 4.13
C ILE A 124 17.72 -5.41 2.96
N ILE A 125 17.86 -4.10 3.12
CA ILE A 125 17.79 -3.13 2.02
C ILE A 125 19.14 -2.43 1.91
N GLU A 126 19.84 -2.66 0.80
CA GLU A 126 21.11 -2.01 0.51
C GLU A 126 20.87 -0.62 -0.07
N ALA A 127 21.35 0.41 0.63
CA ALA A 127 21.33 1.78 0.14
C ALA A 127 22.71 2.41 0.34
N MET A 128 23.30 2.94 -0.74
CA MET A 128 24.63 3.59 -0.70
C MET A 128 25.73 2.71 -0.05
N LYS A 129 25.72 1.39 -0.33
CA LYS A 129 26.60 0.37 0.26
C LYS A 129 26.40 0.10 1.76
N LEU A 130 25.31 0.61 2.35
CA LEU A 130 24.90 0.28 3.71
C LEU A 130 23.81 -0.79 3.64
N MET A 131 24.01 -1.89 4.37
CA MET A 131 23.06 -2.97 4.52
C MET A 131 22.15 -2.66 5.70
N ASN A 132 20.94 -2.15 5.43
CA ASN A 132 19.99 -1.81 6.48
C ASN A 132 19.04 -2.99 6.72
N GLU A 133 19.07 -3.54 7.93
CA GLU A 133 18.17 -4.62 8.33
C GLU A 133 16.75 -4.07 8.54
N ILE A 134 15.76 -4.79 8.01
CA ILE A 134 14.35 -4.50 8.22
C ILE A 134 13.81 -5.52 9.22
N GLU A 135 13.35 -5.05 10.37
CA GLU A 135 12.83 -5.87 11.45
C GLU A 135 11.29 -5.93 11.41
N SER A 136 10.72 -7.01 11.95
CA SER A 136 9.28 -7.10 12.18
C SER A 136 8.86 -6.21 13.35
N GLU A 137 7.76 -5.46 13.21
CA GLU A 137 7.23 -4.63 14.31
C GLU A 137 6.34 -5.43 15.27
N PHE A 138 5.85 -6.60 14.86
CA PHE A 138 4.86 -7.40 15.61
C PHE A 138 5.12 -8.90 15.49
N ASN A 139 4.45 -9.68 16.35
CA ASN A 139 4.49 -11.14 16.24
C ASN A 139 3.54 -11.61 15.13
N GLY A 140 3.98 -12.55 14.30
CA GLY A 140 3.15 -12.99 13.19
C GLY A 140 3.68 -14.18 12.43
N GLU A 141 3.01 -14.49 11.31
CA GLU A 141 3.40 -15.50 10.34
C GLU A 141 3.56 -14.85 8.97
N VAL A 142 4.68 -15.11 8.29
CA VAL A 142 4.93 -14.60 6.94
C VAL A 142 4.01 -15.30 5.96
N ILE A 143 3.07 -14.57 5.36
CA ILE A 143 2.12 -15.15 4.42
C ILE A 143 2.53 -14.93 2.96
N GLU A 144 3.31 -13.88 2.67
CA GLU A 144 3.77 -13.60 1.32
C GLU A 144 5.07 -12.77 1.33
N VAL A 145 5.94 -13.03 0.34
CA VAL A 145 7.10 -12.19 0.00
C VAL A 145 6.80 -11.55 -1.35
N LEU A 146 6.70 -10.22 -1.37
CA LEU A 146 6.15 -9.45 -2.50
C LEU A 146 7.24 -8.95 -3.46
N VAL A 147 8.51 -9.15 -3.12
CA VAL A 147 9.68 -8.66 -3.85
C VAL A 147 10.70 -9.80 -4.00
N LYS A 148 11.46 -9.83 -5.10
CA LYS A 148 12.49 -10.84 -5.33
C LYS A 148 13.86 -10.35 -4.86
N ASP A 149 14.71 -11.31 -4.52
CA ASP A 149 16.10 -11.04 -4.17
C ASP A 149 16.83 -10.29 -5.30
N GLY A 150 17.47 -9.18 -4.97
CA GLY A 150 18.17 -8.29 -5.91
C GLY A 150 17.28 -7.24 -6.60
N ASP A 151 15.97 -7.21 -6.33
CA ASP A 151 15.08 -6.18 -6.91
C ASP A 151 15.31 -4.82 -6.26
N MET A 152 15.16 -3.75 -7.07
CA MET A 152 15.16 -2.38 -6.57
C MET A 152 13.80 -2.04 -5.95
N VAL A 153 13.82 -1.48 -4.74
CA VAL A 153 12.64 -1.04 -3.99
C VAL A 153 12.73 0.45 -3.70
N GLU A 154 11.58 1.10 -3.71
CA GLU A 154 11.42 2.51 -3.35
C GLU A 154 10.70 2.65 -2.01
N TYR A 155 10.70 3.85 -1.43
CA TYR A 155 9.92 4.15 -0.23
C TYR A 155 8.45 3.75 -0.41
N GLY A 156 7.89 2.99 0.53
CA GLY A 156 6.51 2.54 0.50
C GLY A 156 6.26 1.30 -0.37
N THR A 157 7.28 0.77 -1.06
CA THR A 157 7.14 -0.47 -1.85
C THR A 157 6.78 -1.63 -0.91
N PRO A 158 5.66 -2.35 -1.12
CA PRO A 158 5.32 -3.54 -0.34
C PRO A 158 6.38 -4.63 -0.48
N ILE A 159 6.90 -5.15 0.64
CA ILE A 159 7.97 -6.17 0.66
C ILE A 159 7.48 -7.50 1.25
N PHE A 160 6.64 -7.46 2.28
CA PHE A 160 6.07 -8.65 2.91
C PHE A 160 4.59 -8.44 3.24
N LYS A 161 3.88 -9.56 3.34
CA LYS A 161 2.57 -9.62 4.00
C LYS A 161 2.69 -10.58 5.18
N ILE A 162 2.32 -10.12 6.39
CA ILE A 162 2.45 -10.87 7.63
C ILE A 162 1.10 -10.93 8.33
N LYS A 163 0.65 -12.14 8.68
CA LYS A 163 -0.54 -12.32 9.51
C LYS A 163 -0.15 -12.15 10.97
N GLU A 164 -0.62 -11.09 11.62
CA GLU A 164 -0.37 -10.87 13.04
C GLU A 164 -0.96 -12.00 13.89
N VAL A 165 -0.19 -12.47 14.88
CA VAL A 165 -0.60 -13.47 15.85
C VAL A 165 -0.47 -12.84 17.24
N LYS A 166 -1.61 -12.70 17.92
CA LYS A 166 -1.69 -12.20 19.30
C LYS A 166 -1.27 -13.25 20.32
#